data_AF-A0AAV8Y2T2-F1
#
_entry.id   AF-A0AAV8Y2T2-F1
#
_cell.length_a   1.000
_cell.length_b   1.000
_cell.length_c   1.000
_cell.angle_alpha   90.00
_cell.angle_beta   90.00
_cell.angle_gamma   90.00
#
_symmetry.space_group_name_H-M   'P 1'
#
loop_
_entity.id
_entity.type
_entity.pdbx_description
1 polymer ?
#
loop_
_entity_poly.entity_id
_entity_poly.type
_entity_poly.pdbx_seq_one_letter_code
_entity_poly.pdbx_strand_id
1 'polypeptide(L)'
;MLFETITHMDKLKVFGKNIRVMLSKHQSVQMPKEGQPDAGLTKDYSQSPLHRFKKPGSKNYQNIYPPSSTLHLSNIPATVNEDDIKEAFTKNGFTVKAFKFFP
;
A
#
# COMPACT_ATOMS: atom_id res chain seq x y z
N MET A 1 0.57 -9.44 -11.07
CA MET A 1 0.46 -8.21 -10.26
C MET A 1 -0.50 -7.20 -10.85
N LEU A 2 -0.37 -6.78 -12.12
CA LEU A 2 -1.34 -5.84 -12.72
C LEU A 2 -2.80 -6.32 -12.63
N PHE A 3 -3.06 -7.59 -12.98
CA PHE A 3 -4.39 -8.19 -12.82
C PHE A 3 -4.85 -8.20 -11.37
N GLU A 4 -4.00 -8.64 -10.44
CA GLU A 4 -4.28 -8.62 -8.99
C GLU A 4 -4.68 -7.23 -8.48
N THR A 5 -4.01 -6.17 -8.95
CA THR A 5 -4.35 -4.79 -8.58
C THR A 5 -5.75 -4.42 -9.05
N ILE A 6 -6.10 -4.70 -10.30
CA ILE A 6 -7.45 -4.40 -10.83
C ILE A 6 -8.51 -5.20 -10.07
N THR A 7 -8.28 -6.52 -9.93
CA THR A 7 -9.21 -7.45 -9.26
C THR A 7 -9.53 -7.02 -7.83
N HIS A 8 -8.51 -6.58 -7.07
CA HIS A 8 -8.67 -6.32 -5.64
C HIS A 8 -8.94 -4.84 -5.31
N MET A 9 -8.66 -3.89 -6.21
CA MET A 9 -8.74 -2.46 -5.90
C MET A 9 -9.84 -1.70 -6.65
N ASP A 10 -10.38 -2.21 -7.76
CA ASP A 10 -11.45 -1.51 -8.47
C ASP A 10 -12.68 -1.35 -7.56
N LYS A 11 -13.30 -0.15 -7.58
CA LYS A 11 -14.49 0.24 -6.80
C LYS A 11 -14.31 0.31 -5.29
N LEU A 12 -13.10 0.13 -4.76
CA LEU A 12 -12.85 0.37 -3.34
C LEU A 12 -13.13 1.81 -2.94
N LYS A 13 -13.60 2.02 -1.73
CA LYS A 13 -13.77 3.36 -1.15
C LYS A 13 -12.47 3.81 -0.49
N VAL A 14 -11.82 4.82 -1.04
CA VAL A 14 -10.58 5.41 -0.53
C VAL A 14 -10.82 6.90 -0.28
N PHE A 15 -10.50 7.37 0.93
CA PHE A 15 -10.76 8.76 1.37
C PHE A 15 -12.18 9.26 1.06
N GLY A 16 -13.17 8.39 1.29
CA GLY A 16 -14.59 8.73 1.07
C GLY A 16 -15.09 8.55 -0.36
N LYS A 17 -14.22 8.26 -1.34
CA LYS A 17 -14.58 8.16 -2.76
C LYS A 17 -14.33 6.76 -3.31
N ASN A 18 -15.24 6.27 -4.16
CA ASN A 18 -15.00 5.02 -4.88
C ASN A 18 -13.96 5.28 -5.98
N ILE A 19 -12.88 4.51 -5.99
CA ILE A 19 -11.86 4.59 -7.03
C ILE A 19 -12.23 3.71 -8.21
N ARG A 20 -11.74 4.07 -9.40
CA ARG A 20 -11.84 3.23 -10.59
C ARG A 20 -10.44 2.82 -11.03
N VAL A 21 -10.21 1.53 -11.17
CA VAL A 21 -8.91 0.98 -11.55
C VAL A 21 -9.07 0.24 -12.87
N MET A 22 -8.28 0.64 -13.87
CA MET A 22 -8.30 0.05 -15.20
C MET A 22 -6.90 0.03 -15.81
N LEU A 23 -6.71 -0.84 -16.80
CA LEU A 23 -5.46 -0.89 -17.54
C LEU A 23 -5.26 0.43 -18.32
N SER A 24 -4.08 1.04 -18.14
CA SER A 24 -3.72 2.25 -18.88
C SER A 24 -3.57 1.95 -20.37
N LYS A 25 -3.91 2.93 -21.21
CA LYS A 25 -3.58 2.91 -22.65
C LYS A 25 -2.13 3.33 -22.92
N HIS A 26 -1.46 3.97 -21.95
CA HIS A 26 -0.07 4.38 -22.04
C HIS A 26 0.85 3.26 -21.54
N GLN A 27 1.90 2.97 -22.31
CA GLN A 27 2.87 1.92 -21.98
C GLN A 27 3.79 2.29 -20.82
N SER A 28 4.08 3.59 -20.64
CA SER A 28 4.96 4.10 -19.59
C SER A 28 4.50 5.49 -19.10
N VAL A 29 4.94 5.86 -17.90
CA VAL A 29 4.79 7.21 -17.35
C VAL A 29 6.05 8.00 -17.64
N GLN A 30 5.91 9.19 -18.23
CA GLN A 30 7.04 10.08 -18.52
C GLN A 30 7.34 10.97 -17.32
N MET A 31 8.62 11.17 -17.02
CA MET A 31 9.03 12.09 -15.98
C MET A 31 8.96 13.53 -16.49
N PRO A 32 8.38 14.47 -15.71
CA PRO A 32 8.39 15.88 -16.06
C PRO A 32 9.82 16.42 -16.06
N LYS A 33 10.07 17.43 -16.91
CA LYS A 33 11.33 18.17 -16.90
C LYS A 33 11.39 19.05 -15.65
N GLU A 34 12.59 19.30 -15.14
CA GLU A 34 12.79 20.24 -14.03
C GLU A 34 12.19 21.61 -14.36
N GLY A 35 11.52 22.23 -13.37
CA GLY A 35 10.88 23.54 -13.51
C GLY A 35 9.47 23.53 -14.13
N GLN A 36 8.92 22.37 -14.51
CA GLN A 36 7.52 22.28 -14.93
C GLN A 36 6.55 22.39 -13.74
N PRO A 37 5.35 22.98 -13.91
CA PRO A 37 4.35 23.12 -12.84
C PRO A 37 3.92 21.78 -12.21
N ASP A 38 4.03 20.68 -12.95
CA ASP A 38 3.63 19.34 -12.55
C ASP A 38 4.78 18.49 -11.96
N ALA A 39 5.98 19.08 -11.78
CA ALA A 39 7.17 18.38 -11.28
C ALA A 39 6.99 17.72 -9.89
N GLY A 40 5.96 18.08 -9.13
CA GLY A 40 5.62 17.45 -7.84
C GLY A 40 4.55 16.34 -7.92
N LEU A 41 3.92 16.13 -9.08
CA LEU A 41 2.81 15.18 -9.24
C LEU A 41 3.27 13.80 -9.71
N THR A 42 4.49 13.69 -10.22
CA THR A 42 5.07 12.44 -10.72
C THR A 42 6.31 12.08 -9.91
N LYS A 43 6.40 10.84 -9.46
CA LYS A 43 7.51 10.36 -8.64
C LYS A 43 7.97 8.98 -9.08
N ASP A 44 9.29 8.82 -9.25
CA ASP A 44 9.90 7.52 -9.56
C ASP A 44 10.16 6.73 -8.27
N TYR A 45 9.64 5.51 -8.22
CA TYR A 45 9.84 4.54 -7.14
C TYR A 45 10.65 3.31 -7.58
N SER A 46 11.16 3.26 -8.82
CA SER A 46 11.86 2.11 -9.41
C SER A 46 12.97 1.52 -8.52
N GLN A 47 13.69 2.39 -7.79
CA GLN A 47 14.78 2.02 -6.88
C GLN A 47 14.37 1.91 -5.40
N SER A 48 13.07 1.94 -5.09
CA SER A 48 12.62 1.86 -3.70
C SER A 48 13.08 0.56 -3.02
N PRO A 49 13.79 0.64 -1.87
CA PRO A 49 14.17 -0.55 -1.12
C PRO A 49 12.97 -1.24 -0.45
N LEU A 50 11.80 -0.57 -0.42
CA LEU A 50 10.58 -1.06 0.23
C LEU A 50 9.67 -1.88 -0.70
N HIS A 51 10.10 -2.15 -1.94
CA HIS A 51 9.35 -3.00 -2.88
C HIS A 51 9.27 -4.46 -2.42
N ARG A 52 8.05 -4.94 -2.15
CA ARG A 52 7.82 -6.32 -1.68
C ARG A 52 7.92 -7.40 -2.77
N PHE A 53 7.89 -7.03 -4.04
CA PHE A 53 7.81 -7.97 -5.16
C PHE A 53 9.01 -7.92 -6.12
N LYS A 54 10.17 -7.45 -5.67
CA LYS A 54 11.37 -7.31 -6.52
C LYS A 54 11.99 -8.66 -6.93
N LYS A 55 11.93 -9.66 -6.04
CA LYS A 55 12.55 -10.98 -6.26
C LYS A 55 11.50 -12.01 -6.72
N PRO A 56 11.62 -12.55 -7.95
CA PRO A 56 10.76 -13.64 -8.41
C PRO A 56 10.80 -14.84 -7.45
N GLY A 57 9.66 -15.49 -7.25
CA GLY A 57 9.54 -16.64 -6.34
C GLY A 57 9.63 -16.30 -4.84
N SER A 58 9.71 -15.02 -4.46
CA SER A 58 9.61 -14.65 -3.04
C SER A 58 8.24 -14.99 -2.48
N LYS A 59 8.18 -15.39 -1.19
CA LYS A 59 6.94 -15.73 -0.48
C LYS A 59 5.87 -14.64 -0.54
N ASN A 60 6.27 -13.39 -0.78
CA ASN A 60 5.35 -12.26 -0.94
C ASN A 60 4.34 -12.47 -2.08
N TYR A 61 4.72 -13.15 -3.17
CA TYR A 61 3.82 -13.47 -4.28
C TYR A 61 2.68 -14.42 -3.89
N GLN A 62 2.87 -15.23 -2.83
CA GLN A 62 1.83 -16.09 -2.28
C GLN A 62 0.94 -15.36 -1.27
N ASN A 63 1.31 -14.16 -0.84
CA ASN A 63 0.63 -13.37 0.19
C ASN A 63 -0.12 -12.17 -0.39
N ILE A 64 -0.76 -12.34 -1.55
CA ILE A 64 -1.64 -11.34 -2.17
C ILE A 64 -3.08 -11.73 -1.83
N TYR A 65 -3.74 -10.91 -1.01
CA TYR A 65 -5.10 -11.17 -0.54
C TYR A 65 -6.01 -9.97 -0.83
N PRO A 66 -7.34 -10.17 -0.93
CA PRO A 66 -8.30 -9.08 -0.99
C PRO A 66 -8.17 -8.15 0.24
N PRO A 67 -8.55 -6.87 0.10
CA PRO A 67 -8.59 -5.93 1.22
C PRO A 67 -9.48 -6.45 2.36
N SER A 68 -9.02 -6.28 3.60
CA SER A 68 -9.72 -6.75 4.80
C SER A 68 -9.62 -5.72 5.92
N SER A 69 -10.59 -5.74 6.84
CA SER A 69 -10.54 -4.98 8.09
C SER A 69 -9.52 -5.53 9.09
N THR A 70 -9.01 -6.75 8.88
CA THR A 70 -7.98 -7.38 9.70
C THR A 70 -6.63 -7.26 8.99
N LEU A 71 -5.67 -6.60 9.63
CA LEU A 71 -4.36 -6.34 9.06
C LEU A 71 -3.29 -7.19 9.75
N HIS A 72 -2.40 -7.78 8.95
CA HIS A 72 -1.18 -8.42 9.44
C HIS A 72 -0.03 -7.42 9.42
N LEU A 73 0.49 -7.07 10.59
CA LEU A 73 1.63 -6.17 10.75
C LEU A 73 2.90 -6.99 10.96
N SER A 74 4.00 -6.59 10.33
CA SER A 74 5.30 -7.27 10.40
C SER A 74 6.42 -6.25 10.45
N ASN A 75 7.62 -6.69 10.85
CA ASN A 75 8.79 -5.81 10.99
C ASN A 75 8.58 -4.69 12.04
N ILE A 76 7.89 -5.04 13.13
CA ILE A 76 7.65 -4.15 14.28
C ILE A 76 8.94 -4.14 15.13
N PRO A 77 9.56 -2.98 15.38
CA PRO A 77 10.72 -2.88 16.26
C PRO A 77 10.38 -3.34 17.69
N ALA A 78 11.34 -3.93 18.40
CA ALA A 78 11.14 -4.37 19.79
C ALA A 78 10.82 -3.22 20.77
N THR A 79 11.09 -1.97 20.38
CA THR A 79 10.77 -0.77 21.15
C THR A 79 9.32 -0.32 21.00
N VAL A 80 8.55 -0.90 20.08
CA VAL A 80 7.15 -0.55 19.80
C VAL A 80 6.24 -1.55 20.48
N ASN A 81 5.37 -1.06 21.36
CA ASN A 81 4.40 -1.89 22.08
C ASN A 81 2.99 -1.83 21.44
N GLU A 82 2.03 -2.54 22.03
CA GLU A 82 0.65 -2.59 21.56
C GLU A 82 -0.04 -1.22 21.57
N ASP A 83 0.20 -0.40 22.59
CA ASP A 83 -0.43 0.92 22.74
C ASP A 83 0.08 1.89 21.67
N ASP A 84 1.37 1.88 21.35
CA ASP A 84 1.95 2.68 20.27
C ASP A 84 1.27 2.37 18.92
N ILE A 85 1.02 1.09 18.65
CA ILE A 85 0.36 0.64 17.41
C ILE A 85 -1.10 1.08 17.42
N LYS A 86 -1.84 0.84 18.50
CA LYS A 86 -3.24 1.27 18.62
C LYS A 86 -3.37 2.78 18.47
N GLU A 87 -2.44 3.53 19.05
CA GLU A 87 -2.39 4.99 18.95
C GLU A 87 -2.18 5.43 17.50
N ALA A 88 -1.30 4.77 16.75
CA ALA A 88 -1.09 5.08 15.34
C ALA A 88 -2.37 4.94 14.49
N PHE A 89 -3.20 3.91 14.73
CA PHE A 89 -4.49 3.76 14.04
C PHE A 89 -5.51 4.82 14.49
N THR A 90 -5.64 5.02 15.79
CA THR A 90 -6.65 5.94 16.36
C THR A 90 -6.37 7.41 16.02
N LYS A 91 -5.10 7.85 16.03
CA LYS A 91 -4.69 9.19 15.55
C LYS A 91 -5.08 9.46 14.10
N ASN A 92 -5.22 8.43 13.28
CA ASN A 92 -5.67 8.52 11.89
C ASN A 92 -7.19 8.31 11.72
N GLY A 93 -7.96 8.34 12.82
CA GLY A 93 -9.42 8.24 12.80
C GLY A 93 -9.95 6.82 12.63
N PHE A 94 -9.12 5.78 12.85
CA PHE A 94 -9.56 4.39 12.80
C PHE A 94 -9.84 3.82 14.19
N THR A 95 -10.91 3.03 14.33
CA THR A 95 -11.20 2.30 15.57
C THR A 95 -10.56 0.92 15.53
N VAL A 96 -9.68 0.62 16.49
CA VAL A 96 -9.08 -0.72 16.66
C VAL A 96 -10.05 -1.62 17.41
N LYS A 97 -10.63 -2.62 16.72
CA LYS A 97 -11.61 -3.55 17.32
C LYS A 97 -10.97 -4.71 18.08
N ALA A 98 -9.83 -5.19 17.59
CA ALA A 98 -9.10 -6.30 18.18
C ALA A 98 -7.61 -6.16 17.81
N PHE A 99 -6.75 -6.65 18.69
CA PHE A 99 -5.32 -6.70 18.49
C PHE A 99 -4.77 -8.00 19.07
N LYS A 100 -3.77 -8.59 18.41
CA LYS A 100 -3.10 -9.79 18.91
C LYS A 100 -1.67 -9.84 18.38
N PHE A 101 -0.70 -9.85 19.29
CA PHE A 101 0.64 -10.32 18.95
C PHE A 101 0.63 -11.85 18.79
N PHE A 102 1.33 -12.32 17.77
CA PHE A 102 1.63 -13.73 17.61
C PHE A 102 3.02 -13.99 18.21
N PRO A 103 3.22 -15.11 18.95
CA PRO A 103 4.53 -15.52 19.44
C PRO A 103 5.56 -15.72 18.32
#